data_AF-A0A838W9P5-F1
#
_entry.id   AF-A0A838W9P5-F1
#
_cell.length_a   1.000
_cell.length_b   1.000
_cell.length_c   1.000
_cell.angle_alpha   90.00
_cell.angle_beta   90.00
_cell.angle_gamma   90.00
#
_symmetry.space_group_name_H-M   'P 1'
#
loop_
_entity.id
_entity.type
_entity.pdbx_description
1 polymer ?
#
loop_
_entity_poly.entity_id
_entity_poly.type
_entity_poly.pdbx_seq_one_letter_code
_entity_poly.pdbx_strand_id
1 'polypeptide(L)'
;MIEAAVEELTPLIGTRPACRVLGAAPATIYRRRCPPAPRPVRVRAQPDRTLTTGEREVVLEELRSERFVDDSPAQVWATLLDEGRYLWSERRMYRLLAERGEVREWRDQLTHPPYVRSELLAERPNELWSWDISKLLGPQKWTYFYLYVILDVFSRYVVGWTIQHRESASVAEQMIAQAIGQQRIGRAQLTIHADWGSSMRSKPVAFLLADLGVTKTHWRPYTSTD
;
A
#
# COMPACT_ATOMS: atom_id res chain seq x y z
N MET A 1 -18.80 39.41 -1.61
CA MET A 1 -18.12 40.72 -1.59
C MET A 1 -19.02 41.84 -2.11
N ILE A 2 -19.54 41.80 -3.34
CA ILE A 2 -20.39 42.88 -3.89
C ILE A 2 -21.65 43.15 -3.05
N GLU A 3 -22.25 42.13 -2.46
CA GLU A 3 -23.52 42.25 -1.73
C GLU A 3 -23.37 42.96 -0.38
N ALA A 4 -22.33 42.60 0.38
CA ALA A 4 -22.01 43.28 1.64
C ALA A 4 -21.73 44.77 1.41
N ALA A 5 -21.01 45.09 0.32
CA ALA A 5 -20.76 46.48 -0.07
C ALA A 5 -22.04 47.23 -0.49
N VAL A 6 -23.02 46.55 -1.13
CA VAL A 6 -24.34 47.15 -1.41
C VAL A 6 -25.12 47.41 -0.12
N GLU A 7 -25.03 46.53 0.88
CA GLU A 7 -25.66 46.74 2.18
C GLU A 7 -25.04 47.91 2.94
N GLU A 8 -23.71 48.06 2.93
CA GLU A 8 -23.01 49.17 3.59
C GLU A 8 -23.31 50.53 2.96
N LEU A 9 -23.46 50.57 1.63
CA LEU A 9 -23.78 51.82 0.90
C LEU A 9 -25.28 52.13 0.87
N THR A 10 -26.16 51.16 1.12
CA THR A 10 -27.62 51.35 1.08
C THR A 10 -28.13 52.45 2.02
N PRO A 11 -27.67 52.57 3.28
CA PRO A 11 -28.11 53.64 4.19
C PRO A 11 -27.70 55.05 3.74
N LEU A 12 -26.60 55.17 2.99
CA LEU A 12 -26.01 56.45 2.62
C LEU A 12 -26.59 57.01 1.32
N ILE A 13 -26.80 56.15 0.32
CA ILE A 13 -27.19 56.57 -1.04
C ILE A 13 -28.41 55.82 -1.59
N GLY A 14 -28.99 54.91 -0.81
CA GLY A 14 -30.09 54.05 -1.25
C GLY A 14 -29.62 52.83 -2.07
N THR A 15 -30.43 51.78 -2.08
CA THR A 15 -30.07 50.49 -2.70
C THR A 15 -29.83 50.56 -4.20
N ARG A 16 -30.64 51.33 -4.96
CA ARG A 16 -30.51 51.41 -6.43
C ARG A 16 -29.23 52.13 -6.87
N PRO A 17 -28.87 53.29 -6.28
CA PRO A 17 -27.58 53.93 -6.55
C PRO A 17 -26.39 53.07 -6.11
N ALA A 18 -26.44 52.45 -4.93
CA ALA A 18 -25.40 51.51 -4.47
C ALA A 18 -25.19 50.34 -5.45
N CYS A 19 -26.29 49.74 -5.93
CA CYS A 19 -26.23 48.68 -6.94
C CYS A 19 -25.59 49.18 -8.25
N ARG A 20 -25.89 50.40 -8.70
CA ARG A 20 -25.34 50.96 -9.94
C ARG A 20 -23.84 51.19 -9.85
N VAL A 21 -23.35 51.75 -8.73
CA VAL A 21 -21.92 52.01 -8.50
C VAL A 21 -21.13 50.73 -8.40
N LEU A 22 -21.69 49.71 -7.74
CA LEU A 22 -21.03 48.42 -7.54
C LEU A 22 -21.28 47.39 -8.66
N GLY A 23 -21.99 47.77 -9.73
CA GLY A 23 -22.32 46.88 -10.85
C GLY A 23 -23.24 45.71 -10.48
N ALA A 24 -23.98 45.81 -9.36
CA ALA A 24 -24.90 44.79 -8.90
C ALA A 24 -26.29 44.95 -9.55
N ALA A 25 -26.95 43.83 -9.87
CA ALA A 25 -28.34 43.85 -10.32
C ALA A 25 -29.29 44.05 -9.13
N PRO A 26 -30.11 45.12 -9.08
CA PRO A 26 -31.01 45.38 -7.94
C PRO A 26 -31.98 44.21 -7.68
N ALA A 27 -32.47 43.56 -8.73
CA ALA A 27 -33.37 42.42 -8.62
C ALA A 27 -32.75 41.24 -7.86
N THR A 28 -31.45 41.01 -8.01
CA THR A 28 -30.72 39.96 -7.29
C THR A 28 -30.60 40.30 -5.81
N ILE A 29 -30.31 41.56 -5.47
CA ILE A 29 -30.21 42.03 -4.09
C ILE A 29 -31.56 41.90 -3.37
N TYR A 30 -32.65 42.39 -3.97
CA TYR A 30 -33.99 42.25 -3.39
C TYR A 30 -34.41 40.79 -3.23
N ARG A 31 -34.11 39.93 -4.22
CA ARG A 31 -34.41 38.49 -4.17
C ARG A 31 -33.61 37.76 -3.09
N ARG A 32 -32.43 38.24 -2.71
CA ARG A 32 -31.63 37.66 -1.63
C ARG A 32 -32.04 38.17 -0.25
N ARG A 33 -32.45 39.44 -0.14
CA ARG A 33 -33.03 40.00 1.10
C ARG A 33 -34.35 39.31 1.47
N CYS A 34 -35.18 39.04 0.47
CA CYS A 34 -36.43 38.31 0.63
C CYS A 34 -36.43 37.09 -0.30
N PRO A 35 -35.74 36.00 0.08
CA PRO A 35 -35.72 34.79 -0.72
C PRO A 35 -37.15 34.24 -0.85
N PRO A 36 -37.61 33.93 -2.08
CA PRO A 36 -38.90 33.28 -2.23
C PRO A 36 -38.86 31.92 -1.54
N ALA A 37 -40.01 31.49 -1.00
CA ALA A 37 -40.13 30.17 -0.40
C ALA A 37 -39.57 29.08 -1.35
N PRO A 38 -38.81 28.10 -0.82
CA PRO A 38 -38.25 27.04 -1.63
C PRO A 38 -39.36 26.36 -2.41
N ARG A 39 -39.25 26.38 -3.74
CA ARG A 39 -40.22 25.68 -4.58
C ARG A 39 -40.14 24.18 -4.24
N PRO A 40 -41.27 23.47 -4.12
CA PRO A 40 -41.24 22.03 -3.99
C PRO A 40 -40.43 21.46 -5.16
N VAL A 41 -39.53 20.53 -4.85
CA VAL A 41 -38.70 19.87 -5.86
C VAL A 41 -39.64 19.20 -6.84
N ARG A 42 -39.74 19.76 -8.05
CA ARG A 42 -40.48 19.10 -9.13
C ARG A 42 -39.74 17.81 -9.45
N VAL A 43 -40.41 16.68 -9.27
CA VAL A 43 -39.93 15.39 -9.78
C VAL A 43 -39.80 15.57 -11.28
N ARG A 44 -38.55 15.58 -11.77
CA ARG A 44 -38.30 15.64 -13.22
C ARG A 44 -38.80 14.34 -13.81
N ALA A 45 -39.54 14.43 -14.92
CA ALA A 45 -39.85 13.25 -15.72
C ALA A 45 -38.53 12.57 -16.08
N GLN A 46 -38.46 11.25 -15.90
CA GLN A 46 -37.28 10.50 -16.32
C GLN A 46 -37.15 10.64 -17.84
N PRO A 47 -35.94 10.88 -18.37
CA PRO A 47 -35.75 10.95 -19.81
C PRO A 47 -36.10 9.60 -20.44
N ASP A 48 -36.68 9.61 -21.65
CA ASP A 48 -37.13 8.41 -22.37
C ASP A 48 -36.04 7.37 -22.59
N ARG A 49 -34.77 7.77 -22.51
CA ARG A 49 -33.58 6.90 -22.62
C ARG A 49 -33.17 6.25 -21.30
N THR A 50 -33.97 6.41 -20.25
CA THR A 50 -33.73 5.74 -18.97
C THR A 50 -34.09 4.28 -19.11
N LEU A 51 -33.08 3.42 -18.98
CA LEU A 51 -33.24 1.99 -18.79
C LEU A 51 -34.38 1.70 -17.80
N THR A 52 -35.36 0.95 -18.26
CA THR A 52 -36.38 0.32 -17.41
C THR A 52 -35.73 -0.74 -16.54
N THR A 53 -36.42 -1.18 -15.49
CA THR A 53 -35.88 -2.22 -14.58
C THR A 53 -35.57 -3.52 -15.33
N GLY A 54 -36.44 -3.94 -16.27
CA GLY A 54 -36.23 -5.14 -17.06
C GLY A 54 -34.99 -5.06 -17.95
N GLU A 55 -34.76 -3.92 -18.63
CA GLU A 55 -33.56 -3.76 -19.46
C GLU A 55 -32.27 -3.74 -18.61
N ARG A 56 -32.32 -3.24 -17.37
CA ARG A 56 -31.16 -3.31 -16.46
C ARG A 56 -30.82 -4.75 -16.09
N GLU A 57 -31.83 -5.58 -15.87
CA GLU A 57 -31.66 -6.99 -15.53
C GLU A 57 -31.03 -7.76 -16.69
N VAL A 58 -31.49 -7.53 -17.92
CA VAL A 58 -30.89 -8.14 -19.13
C VAL A 58 -29.41 -7.79 -19.26
N VAL A 59 -29.03 -6.53 -19.03
CA VAL A 59 -27.61 -6.11 -19.08
C VAL A 59 -26.79 -6.83 -18.00
N LEU A 60 -27.33 -6.96 -16.79
CA LEU A 60 -26.65 -7.62 -15.69
C LEU A 60 -26.54 -9.13 -15.89
N GLU A 61 -27.56 -9.75 -16.49
CA GLU A 61 -27.56 -11.17 -16.83
C GLU A 61 -26.47 -11.48 -17.87
N GLU A 62 -26.34 -10.68 -18.91
CA GLU A 62 -25.26 -10.85 -19.90
C GLU A 62 -23.88 -10.65 -19.26
N LEU A 63 -23.70 -9.62 -18.43
CA LEU A 63 -22.44 -9.37 -17.71
C LEU A 63 -22.07 -10.47 -16.70
N ARG A 64 -23.05 -11.22 -16.19
CA ARG A 64 -22.85 -12.33 -15.24
C ARG A 64 -22.88 -13.70 -15.90
N SER A 65 -23.06 -13.75 -17.22
CA SER A 65 -23.05 -15.00 -17.95
C SER A 65 -21.69 -15.69 -17.81
N GLU A 66 -21.66 -17.02 -17.87
CA GLU A 66 -20.41 -17.80 -17.81
C GLU A 66 -19.38 -17.34 -18.85
N ARG A 67 -19.87 -16.79 -19.97
CA ARG A 67 -19.04 -16.26 -21.05
C ARG A 67 -18.25 -15.00 -20.64
N PHE A 68 -18.87 -14.12 -19.86
CA PHE A 68 -18.37 -12.77 -19.59
C PHE A 68 -18.06 -12.51 -18.11
N VAL A 69 -18.24 -13.50 -17.24
CA VAL A 69 -18.06 -13.37 -15.80
C VAL A 69 -16.65 -12.89 -15.41
N ASP A 70 -15.63 -13.26 -16.17
CA ASP A 70 -14.23 -12.86 -15.92
C ASP A 70 -13.75 -11.70 -16.82
N ASP A 71 -14.64 -11.15 -17.65
CA ASP A 71 -14.33 -10.06 -18.56
C ASP A 71 -14.71 -8.70 -17.97
N SER A 72 -13.87 -7.70 -18.26
CA SER A 72 -14.22 -6.32 -17.93
C SER A 72 -15.38 -5.84 -18.80
N PRO A 73 -16.24 -4.92 -18.31
CA PRO A 73 -17.31 -4.32 -19.12
C PRO A 73 -16.84 -3.72 -20.45
N ALA A 74 -15.58 -3.29 -20.55
CA ALA A 74 -14.97 -2.83 -21.80
C ALA A 74 -14.76 -3.96 -22.81
N GLN A 75 -14.27 -5.13 -22.35
CA GLN A 75 -14.13 -6.32 -23.18
C GLN A 75 -15.50 -6.83 -23.63
N VAL A 76 -16.46 -6.95 -22.71
CA VAL A 76 -17.83 -7.35 -23.02
C VAL A 76 -18.43 -6.43 -24.08
N TRP A 77 -18.30 -5.11 -23.89
CA TRP A 77 -18.79 -4.12 -24.86
C TRP A 77 -18.15 -4.27 -26.25
N ALA A 78 -16.83 -4.45 -26.32
CA ALA A 78 -16.13 -4.63 -27.58
C ALA A 78 -16.54 -5.93 -28.28
N THR A 79 -16.57 -7.05 -27.56
CA THR A 79 -16.96 -8.36 -28.10
C THR A 79 -18.39 -8.35 -28.64
N LEU A 80 -19.34 -7.76 -27.90
CA LEU A 80 -20.72 -7.66 -28.37
C LEU A 80 -20.86 -6.76 -29.59
N LEU A 81 -20.08 -5.68 -29.68
CA LEU A 81 -20.06 -4.83 -30.86
C LEU A 81 -19.48 -5.53 -32.09
N ASP A 82 -18.42 -6.32 -31.93
CA ASP A 82 -17.86 -7.14 -33.00
C ASP A 82 -18.88 -8.16 -33.51
N GLU A 83 -19.78 -8.62 -32.64
CA GLU A 83 -20.93 -9.49 -32.98
C GLU A 83 -22.14 -8.74 -33.54
N GLY A 84 -22.07 -7.42 -33.68
CA GLY A 84 -23.18 -6.58 -34.14
C GLY A 84 -24.30 -6.40 -33.11
N ARG A 85 -24.08 -6.79 -31.85
CA ARG A 85 -25.03 -6.62 -30.74
C ARG A 85 -24.64 -5.40 -29.91
N TYR A 86 -25.43 -4.33 -29.99
CA TYR A 86 -25.30 -3.23 -29.04
C TYR A 86 -26.23 -3.42 -27.86
N LEU A 87 -25.66 -3.72 -26.69
CA LEU A 87 -26.39 -3.72 -25.43
C LEU A 87 -26.54 -2.27 -24.91
N TRP A 88 -25.49 -1.70 -24.32
CA TRP A 88 -25.48 -0.34 -23.77
C TRP A 88 -24.07 0.25 -23.76
N SER A 89 -23.94 1.52 -23.35
CA SER A 89 -22.62 2.12 -23.19
C SER A 89 -21.84 1.46 -22.05
N GLU A 90 -20.54 1.30 -22.27
CA GLU A 90 -19.59 0.79 -21.28
C GLU A 90 -19.75 1.48 -19.91
N ARG A 91 -19.85 2.82 -19.89
CA ARG A 91 -20.03 3.61 -18.66
C ARG A 91 -21.33 3.25 -17.92
N ARG A 92 -22.37 2.84 -18.63
CA ARG A 92 -23.63 2.43 -18.00
C ARG A 92 -23.51 1.04 -17.37
N MET A 93 -22.80 0.12 -18.03
CA MET A 93 -22.49 -1.21 -17.47
C MET A 93 -21.72 -1.08 -16.14
N TYR A 94 -20.66 -0.26 -16.11
CA TYR A 94 -19.93 0.02 -14.86
C TYR A 94 -20.81 0.62 -13.76
N ARG A 95 -21.70 1.57 -14.10
CA ARG A 95 -22.62 2.16 -13.12
C ARG A 95 -23.57 1.12 -12.53
N LEU A 96 -24.11 0.21 -13.34
CA LEU A 96 -25.01 -0.84 -12.88
C LEU A 96 -24.32 -1.83 -11.95
N LEU A 97 -23.08 -2.23 -12.27
CA LEU A 97 -22.27 -3.09 -11.41
C LEU A 97 -21.90 -2.37 -10.09
N ALA A 98 -21.56 -1.08 -10.16
CA ALA A 98 -21.21 -0.28 -8.99
C ALA A 98 -22.41 -0.07 -8.04
N GLU A 99 -23.61 0.14 -8.59
CA GLU A 99 -24.87 0.20 -7.81
C GLU A 99 -25.12 -1.07 -6.99
N ARG A 100 -24.53 -2.21 -7.39
CA ARG A 100 -24.62 -3.51 -6.69
C ARG A 100 -23.36 -3.90 -5.93
N GLY A 101 -22.33 -3.06 -5.91
CA GLY A 101 -21.04 -3.35 -5.25
C GLY A 101 -20.21 -4.44 -5.95
N GLU A 102 -20.45 -4.69 -7.24
CA GLU A 102 -19.79 -5.73 -8.03
C GLU A 102 -18.52 -5.23 -8.73
N VAL A 103 -18.28 -3.92 -8.71
CA VAL A 103 -17.00 -3.31 -9.08
C VAL A 103 -16.11 -3.29 -7.83
N ARG A 104 -15.49 -4.43 -7.54
CA ARG A 104 -14.53 -4.60 -6.44
C ARG A 104 -13.17 -5.03 -6.97
N GLU A 105 -12.14 -4.99 -6.13
CA GLU A 105 -10.87 -5.65 -6.46
C GLU A 105 -11.11 -7.17 -6.49
N TRP A 106 -10.77 -7.83 -7.59
CA TRP A 106 -11.00 -9.27 -7.81
C TRP A 106 -9.83 -10.13 -7.31
N ARG A 107 -8.67 -9.53 -7.06
CA ARG A 107 -7.51 -10.27 -6.55
C ARG A 107 -7.82 -10.74 -5.13
N ASP A 108 -7.74 -12.05 -4.93
CA ASP A 108 -7.57 -12.64 -3.61
C ASP A 108 -6.20 -12.20 -3.07
N GLN A 109 -6.16 -11.01 -2.47
CA GLN A 109 -4.94 -10.52 -1.88
C GLN A 109 -4.57 -11.43 -0.73
N LEU A 110 -3.35 -11.97 -0.78
CA LEU A 110 -2.77 -12.72 0.33
C LEU A 110 -2.90 -11.89 1.62
N THR A 111 -3.88 -12.26 2.43
CA THR A 111 -4.11 -11.65 3.72
C THR A 111 -3.12 -12.28 4.68
N HIS A 112 -1.98 -11.63 4.88
CA HIS A 112 -0.99 -12.10 5.84
C HIS A 112 -1.55 -11.95 7.26
N PRO A 113 -1.51 -13.01 8.09
CA PRO A 113 -1.91 -12.90 9.49
C PRO A 113 -1.07 -11.82 10.19
N PRO A 114 -1.64 -11.06 11.13
CA PRO A 114 -0.91 -10.04 11.86
C PRO A 114 0.17 -10.71 12.71
N TYR A 115 1.41 -10.68 12.21
CA TYR A 115 2.54 -11.19 12.96
C TYR A 115 2.94 -10.19 14.04
N VAL A 116 3.05 -10.63 15.29
CA VAL A 116 3.59 -9.80 16.38
C VAL A 116 5.09 -9.61 16.10
N ARG A 117 5.53 -8.36 15.94
CA ARG A 117 6.97 -8.05 15.78
C ARG A 117 7.64 -8.36 17.13
N SER A 118 8.55 -9.33 17.17
CA SER A 118 9.38 -9.57 18.34
C SER A 118 10.40 -8.44 18.45
N GLU A 119 10.20 -7.53 19.38
CA GLU A 119 11.17 -6.48 19.71
C GLU A 119 12.24 -7.11 20.62
N LEU A 120 13.40 -7.40 20.05
CA LEU A 120 14.57 -7.82 20.82
C LEU A 120 15.32 -6.56 21.24
N LEU A 121 15.30 -6.25 22.53
CA LEU A 121 16.05 -5.15 23.12
C LEU A 121 17.41 -5.67 23.63
N ALA A 122 18.50 -4.96 23.31
CA ALA A 122 19.81 -5.19 23.89
C ALA A 122 20.12 -4.02 24.84
N GLU A 123 20.51 -4.31 26.08
CA GLU A 123 20.79 -3.32 27.13
C GLU A 123 22.28 -3.15 27.40
N ARG A 124 23.11 -4.12 26.97
CA ARG A 124 24.57 -4.10 27.12
C ARG A 124 25.27 -4.75 25.91
N PRO A 125 26.58 -4.46 25.70
CA PRO A 125 27.34 -5.09 24.63
C PRO A 125 27.30 -6.62 24.76
N ASN A 126 27.30 -7.30 23.61
CA ASN A 126 27.35 -8.76 23.51
C ASN A 126 26.11 -9.53 24.01
N GLU A 127 24.97 -8.87 24.18
CA GLU A 127 23.68 -9.57 24.40
C GLU A 127 23.01 -9.98 23.09
N LEU A 128 23.10 -9.14 22.06
CA LEU A 128 22.43 -9.34 20.79
C LEU A 128 23.37 -8.99 19.65
N TRP A 129 23.72 -9.99 18.86
CA TRP A 129 24.42 -9.78 17.60
C TRP A 129 23.46 -9.91 16.44
N SER A 130 23.57 -9.01 15.48
CA SER A 130 22.97 -9.14 14.16
C SER A 130 24.05 -9.54 13.18
N TRP A 131 23.74 -10.41 12.22
CA TRP A 131 24.68 -10.72 11.15
C TRP A 131 23.97 -10.77 9.81
N ASP A 132 24.69 -10.34 8.77
CA ASP A 132 24.21 -10.30 7.39
C ASP A 132 25.31 -10.71 6.41
N ILE A 133 24.90 -11.08 5.18
CA ILE A 133 25.77 -11.38 4.06
C ILE A 133 25.45 -10.43 2.91
N SER A 134 26.30 -9.43 2.71
CA SER A 134 26.14 -8.44 1.66
C SER A 134 26.96 -8.82 0.42
N LYS A 135 26.37 -8.68 -0.77
CA LYS A 135 27.09 -8.88 -2.04
C LYS A 135 27.85 -7.61 -2.43
N LEU A 136 29.16 -7.72 -2.52
CA LEU A 136 30.04 -6.66 -3.01
C LEU A 136 30.30 -6.84 -4.52
N LEU A 137 30.30 -5.74 -5.27
CA LEU A 137 30.65 -5.75 -6.68
C LEU A 137 32.16 -6.04 -6.83
N GLY A 138 32.49 -7.00 -7.69
CA GLY A 138 33.86 -7.33 -8.02
C GLY A 138 34.45 -6.43 -9.12
N PRO A 139 35.77 -6.52 -9.34
CA PRO A 139 36.49 -5.65 -10.29
C PRO A 139 36.17 -5.93 -11.76
N GLN A 140 35.55 -7.08 -12.07
CA GLN A 140 35.18 -7.48 -13.42
C GLN A 140 33.66 -7.67 -13.53
N LYS A 141 33.10 -7.52 -14.74
CA LYS A 141 31.68 -7.77 -14.99
C LYS A 141 31.30 -9.18 -14.52
N TRP A 142 30.17 -9.27 -13.82
CA TRP A 142 29.62 -10.52 -13.27
C TRP A 142 30.45 -11.18 -12.16
N THR A 143 31.47 -10.50 -11.64
CA THR A 143 32.17 -10.94 -10.43
C THR A 143 31.57 -10.27 -9.21
N TYR A 144 31.29 -11.07 -8.18
CA TYR A 144 30.77 -10.61 -6.90
C TYR A 144 31.50 -11.33 -5.77
N PHE A 145 31.62 -10.63 -4.64
CA PHE A 145 32.10 -11.20 -3.39
C PHE A 145 31.00 -11.17 -2.34
N TYR A 146 31.08 -12.09 -1.39
CA TYR A 146 30.13 -12.22 -0.29
C TYR A 146 30.83 -11.74 0.98
N LEU A 147 30.45 -10.58 1.47
CA LEU A 147 30.91 -10.03 2.74
C LEU A 147 29.99 -10.51 3.85
N TYR A 148 30.52 -11.29 4.77
CA TYR A 148 29.86 -11.68 6.00
C TYR A 148 30.25 -10.67 7.07
N VAL A 149 29.27 -10.16 7.81
CA VAL A 149 29.50 -9.25 8.94
C VAL A 149 28.65 -9.70 10.11
N ILE A 150 29.26 -9.76 11.29
CA ILE A 150 28.58 -9.89 12.58
C ILE A 150 28.79 -8.57 13.33
N LEU A 151 27.69 -7.95 13.75
CA LEU A 151 27.65 -6.67 14.43
C LEU A 151 26.94 -6.82 15.77
N ASP A 152 27.53 -6.27 16.82
CA ASP A 152 26.86 -6.13 18.11
C ASP A 152 25.84 -4.99 18.04
N VAL A 153 24.57 -5.30 18.29
CA VAL A 153 23.45 -4.36 18.08
C VAL A 153 23.55 -3.18 19.05
N PHE A 154 24.00 -3.42 20.29
CA PHE A 154 24.12 -2.38 21.30
C PHE A 154 25.30 -1.43 21.02
N SER A 155 26.51 -1.96 20.88
CA SER A 155 27.72 -1.11 20.73
C SER A 155 28.00 -0.67 19.29
N ARG A 156 27.30 -1.25 18.30
CA ARG A 156 27.58 -1.11 16.86
C ARG A 156 28.97 -1.61 16.43
N TYR A 157 29.67 -2.32 17.31
CA TYR A 157 30.99 -2.88 17.02
C TYR A 157 30.88 -4.10 16.10
N VAL A 158 31.75 -4.18 15.09
CA VAL A 158 31.86 -5.36 14.22
C VAL A 158 32.69 -6.41 14.93
N VAL A 159 32.04 -7.45 15.47
CA VAL A 159 32.68 -8.52 16.24
C VAL A 159 33.35 -9.58 15.36
N GLY A 160 32.98 -9.65 14.07
CA GLY A 160 33.60 -10.56 13.12
C GLY A 160 33.16 -10.25 11.69
N TRP A 161 34.05 -10.45 10.73
CA TRP A 161 33.74 -10.32 9.31
C TRP A 161 34.66 -11.16 8.45
N THR A 162 34.21 -11.52 7.25
CA THR A 162 35.05 -12.19 6.24
C THR A 162 34.50 -11.97 4.84
N ILE A 163 35.36 -12.02 3.82
CA ILE A 163 34.97 -11.90 2.41
C ILE A 163 35.23 -13.24 1.72
N GLN A 164 34.23 -13.73 0.99
CA GLN A 164 34.30 -15.02 0.29
C GLN A 164 33.85 -14.92 -1.16
N HIS A 165 34.33 -15.83 -2.00
CA HIS A 165 33.89 -15.94 -3.40
C HIS A 165 32.51 -16.57 -3.55
N ARG A 166 32.01 -17.27 -2.53
CA ARG A 166 30.71 -17.96 -2.54
C ARG A 166 30.07 -17.95 -1.15
N GLU A 167 28.75 -18.05 -1.14
CA GLU A 167 28.00 -18.26 0.09
C GLU A 167 28.26 -19.70 0.62
N SER A 168 28.63 -19.85 1.90
CA SER A 168 28.98 -21.13 2.52
C SER A 168 28.62 -21.14 4.00
N ALA A 169 27.81 -22.12 4.39
CA ALA A 169 27.44 -22.38 5.78
C ALA A 169 28.65 -22.62 6.70
N SER A 170 29.65 -23.36 6.22
CA SER A 170 30.85 -23.68 7.02
C SER A 170 31.69 -22.45 7.33
N VAL A 171 31.72 -21.47 6.43
CA VAL A 171 32.44 -20.21 6.67
C VAL A 171 31.71 -19.37 7.71
N ALA A 172 30.38 -19.30 7.62
CA ALA A 172 29.56 -18.63 8.63
C ALA A 172 29.76 -19.25 10.02
N GLU A 173 29.73 -20.58 10.11
CA GLU A 173 29.96 -21.32 11.35
C GLU A 173 31.32 -21.00 11.98
N GLN A 174 32.40 -21.09 11.19
CA GLN A 174 33.75 -20.79 11.65
C GLN A 174 33.90 -19.33 12.11
N MET A 175 33.33 -18.39 11.36
CA MET A 175 33.36 -16.96 11.70
C MET A 175 32.62 -16.69 13.02
N ILE A 176 31.44 -17.29 13.22
CA ILE A 176 30.67 -17.14 14.46
C ILE A 176 31.43 -17.73 15.65
N ALA A 177 31.98 -18.95 15.51
CA ALA A 177 32.77 -19.59 16.57
C ALA A 177 34.00 -18.76 16.94
N GLN A 178 34.69 -18.20 15.94
CA GLN A 178 35.83 -17.32 16.16
C GLN A 178 35.43 -16.03 16.88
N ALA A 179 34.35 -15.37 16.46
CA ALA A 179 33.86 -14.14 17.09
C ALA A 179 33.47 -14.38 18.56
N ILE A 180 32.77 -15.48 18.86
CA ILE A 180 32.41 -15.91 20.22
C ILE A 180 33.66 -16.11 21.08
N GLY A 181 34.67 -16.80 20.55
CA GLY A 181 35.94 -17.02 21.25
C GLY A 181 36.70 -15.72 21.53
N GLN A 182 36.76 -14.82 20.56
CA GLN A 182 37.45 -13.52 20.69
C GLN A 182 36.76 -12.60 21.70
N GLN A 183 35.43 -12.57 21.70
CA GLN A 183 34.62 -11.78 22.63
C GLN A 183 34.46 -12.45 24.01
N ARG A 184 35.00 -13.67 24.18
CA ARG A 184 34.94 -14.48 25.41
C ARG A 184 33.52 -14.66 25.93
N ILE A 185 32.58 -14.91 25.01
CA ILE A 185 31.15 -15.06 25.33
C ILE A 185 30.92 -16.42 26.01
N GLY A 186 30.29 -16.39 27.18
CA GLY A 186 29.85 -17.59 27.89
C GLY A 186 28.56 -18.17 27.31
N ARG A 187 28.25 -19.42 27.66
CA ARG A 187 27.00 -20.08 27.27
C ARG A 187 25.77 -19.28 27.72
N ALA A 188 24.74 -19.22 26.88
CA ALA A 188 23.46 -18.53 27.13
C ALA A 188 23.55 -17.02 27.40
N GLN A 189 24.66 -16.37 27.06
CA GLN A 189 24.84 -14.92 27.23
C GLN A 189 24.51 -14.11 25.98
N LEU A 190 24.37 -14.77 24.83
CA LEU A 190 24.25 -14.13 23.52
C LEU A 190 23.02 -14.66 22.77
N THR A 191 22.32 -13.73 22.14
CA THR A 191 21.31 -14.00 21.10
C THR A 191 21.88 -13.59 19.76
N ILE A 192 21.78 -14.45 18.75
CA ILE A 192 22.16 -14.11 17.37
C ILE A 192 20.90 -13.99 16.52
N HIS A 193 20.74 -12.83 15.89
CA HIS A 193 19.63 -12.50 15.00
C HIS A 193 20.07 -12.53 13.54
N ALA A 194 19.34 -13.27 12.69
CA ALA A 194 19.69 -13.50 11.29
C ALA A 194 18.50 -13.32 10.35
N ASP A 195 18.72 -12.80 9.15
CA ASP A 195 17.72 -12.85 8.08
C ASP A 195 17.48 -14.27 7.54
N TRP A 196 16.45 -14.45 6.71
CA TRP A 196 16.06 -15.77 6.16
C TRP A 196 16.96 -16.27 5.02
N GLY A 197 18.22 -15.86 4.99
CA GLY A 197 19.21 -16.25 3.99
C GLY A 197 19.44 -17.78 3.94
N SER A 198 19.83 -18.30 2.77
CA SER A 198 19.99 -19.74 2.56
C SER A 198 21.07 -20.35 3.45
N SER A 199 22.22 -19.69 3.60
CA SER A 199 23.27 -20.03 4.57
C SER A 199 22.83 -19.86 6.02
N MET A 200 22.00 -18.85 6.30
CA MET A 200 21.50 -18.56 7.64
C MET A 200 20.54 -19.66 8.14
N ARG A 201 19.87 -20.39 7.25
CA ARG A 201 19.03 -21.56 7.59
C ARG A 201 19.79 -22.89 7.60
N SER A 202 21.09 -22.88 7.30
CA SER A 202 21.85 -24.13 7.16
C SER A 202 21.91 -24.90 8.49
N LYS A 203 21.85 -26.24 8.39
CA LYS A 203 21.94 -27.13 9.55
C LYS A 203 23.22 -26.93 10.38
N PRO A 204 24.42 -26.77 9.79
CA PRO A 204 25.66 -26.61 10.56
C PRO A 204 25.62 -25.37 11.47
N VAL A 205 25.19 -24.22 10.93
CA VAL A 205 25.05 -22.97 11.71
C VAL A 205 24.00 -23.14 12.81
N ALA A 206 22.87 -23.80 12.52
CA ALA A 206 21.84 -24.03 13.53
C ALA A 206 22.32 -24.93 14.68
N PHE A 207 23.08 -25.98 14.39
CA PHE A 207 23.65 -26.87 15.42
C PHE A 207 24.72 -26.17 16.26
N LEU A 208 25.64 -25.43 15.64
CA LEU A 208 26.64 -24.64 16.36
C LEU A 208 25.98 -23.68 17.37
N LEU A 209 24.96 -22.95 16.94
CA LEU A 209 24.25 -22.01 17.80
C LEU A 209 23.56 -22.72 18.98
N ALA A 210 22.96 -23.89 18.72
CA ALA A 210 22.36 -24.71 19.78
C ALA A 210 23.41 -25.23 20.78
N ASP A 211 24.56 -25.72 20.32
CA ASP A 211 25.63 -26.27 21.17
C ASP A 211 26.30 -25.20 22.06
N LEU A 212 26.35 -23.97 21.56
CA LEU A 212 26.85 -22.79 22.26
C LEU A 212 25.79 -22.16 23.19
N GLY A 213 24.55 -22.66 23.16
CA GLY A 213 23.44 -22.13 23.94
C GLY A 213 23.03 -20.72 23.49
N VAL A 214 23.23 -20.38 22.22
CA VAL A 214 22.86 -19.09 21.63
C VAL A 214 21.44 -19.17 21.11
N THR A 215 20.59 -18.26 21.57
CA THR A 215 19.21 -18.17 21.07
C THR A 215 19.21 -17.58 19.66
N LYS A 216 18.64 -18.32 18.71
CA LYS A 216 18.51 -17.87 17.32
C LYS A 216 17.15 -17.25 17.08
N THR A 217 17.13 -16.05 16.51
CA THR A 217 15.92 -15.38 16.10
C THR A 217 16.02 -14.95 14.64
N HIS A 218 14.89 -14.92 13.95
CA HIS A 218 14.81 -14.63 12.52
C HIS A 218 13.82 -13.51 12.22
N TRP A 219 14.11 -12.68 11.21
CA TRP A 219 13.19 -11.64 10.69
C TRP A 219 11.93 -12.24 10.05
N ARG A 220 11.08 -11.45 9.38
CA ARG A 220 9.92 -12.01 8.65
C ARG A 220 10.36 -12.52 7.27
N PRO A 221 9.74 -13.59 6.74
CA PRO A 221 9.88 -13.90 5.31
C PRO A 221 9.49 -12.70 4.44
N TYR A 222 10.27 -12.40 3.40
CA TYR A 222 9.95 -11.42 2.35
C TYR A 222 9.77 -9.95 2.77
N THR A 223 10.31 -9.53 3.93
CA THR A 223 10.28 -8.11 4.33
C THR A 223 11.72 -7.59 4.49
N SER A 224 12.21 -6.80 3.54
CA SER A 224 13.39 -5.95 3.76
C SER A 224 12.95 -4.76 4.62
N THR A 225 13.77 -4.42 5.63
CA THR A 225 13.60 -3.21 6.44
C THR A 225 14.89 -2.40 6.36
N ASP A 226 15.37 -2.17 5.14
CA ASP A 226 16.35 -1.11 4.85
C ASP A 226 15.69 0.28 4.96
#